data_AF-A0A2H2ZAI0-F1
#
_entry.id   AF-A0A2H2ZAI0-F1
#
_cell.length_a   1.000
_cell.length_b   1.000
_cell.length_c   1.000
_cell.angle_alpha   90.00
_cell.angle_beta   90.00
_cell.angle_gamma   90.00
#
_symmetry.space_group_name_H-M   'P 1'
#
loop_
_entity.id
_entity.type
_entity.pdbx_description
1 polymer ?
#
loop_
_entity_poly.entity_id
_entity_poly.type
_entity_poly.pdbx_seq_one_letter_code
_entity_poly.pdbx_strand_id
1 'polypeptide(L)'
;MTYTKTDAPRQAVKLAKVVANSHASCRLAGHPALTRRLASAGRPVCSSHLFHGQTVRAFSTTPVSQLRDFFPAKDTPHIKKTPPAWPHPGFTIEELQQVTPSHRPPRGFGDWAAWKIVRLARYFMDKATGMDREQQVDKKHPTTSVKAEKPLTEAQWLVRFVFLESIAGVPGMVGGMLRHLSSLRYMKRDNGWIETLLEESYNERMHLLTFMTMCEPGWFMKLMIIGAQGVFFNSLFVAYLLHPKIVHRFVGYLEEEAVHTYTRAILEIEEGHLPKWSNPNFRIPDIAVQYWRMPEEHRTMKDLIMYIRADEASHRGVNHTLGNLNQKEDPNPFVSTFKDRDVPKPCLKPEGYEREEVI
;
A
#
# COMPACT_ATOMS: atom_id res chain seq x y z
N MET A 1 -3.99 1.66 64.65
CA MET A 1 -2.71 2.40 64.47
C MET A 1 -1.71 1.38 63.92
N THR A 2 -0.79 1.70 63.00
CA THR A 2 -0.30 3.01 62.55
C THR A 2 -0.07 2.99 61.03
N TYR A 3 -0.27 4.12 60.34
CA TYR A 3 0.06 4.25 58.91
C TYR A 3 1.56 4.43 58.69
N THR A 4 2.13 3.74 57.70
CA THR A 4 3.43 4.05 57.10
C THR A 4 3.21 4.76 55.75
N LYS A 5 3.88 5.90 55.56
CA LYS A 5 3.98 6.58 54.26
C LYS A 5 5.21 6.07 53.49
N THR A 6 5.12 6.07 52.18
CA THR A 6 6.26 6.17 51.27
C THR A 6 5.93 7.18 50.18
N ASP A 7 6.83 8.12 49.92
CA ASP A 7 6.55 9.30 49.08
C ASP A 7 6.70 9.03 47.58
N ALA A 8 5.88 9.72 46.77
CA ALA A 8 6.00 9.77 45.32
C ALA A 8 6.71 11.08 44.88
N PRO A 9 7.67 11.03 43.93
CA PRO A 9 8.47 12.20 43.57
C PRO A 9 7.67 13.25 42.78
N ARG A 10 7.79 14.52 43.20
CA ARG A 10 7.14 15.69 42.56
C ARG A 10 7.86 16.13 41.28
N GLN A 11 7.26 15.91 40.11
CA GLN A 11 7.48 16.77 38.93
C GLN A 11 6.16 17.00 38.16
N ALA A 12 5.36 17.96 38.62
CA ALA A 12 4.04 18.26 38.04
C ALA A 12 3.68 19.75 38.05
N VAL A 13 4.64 20.65 37.75
CA VAL A 13 4.37 22.09 37.55
C VAL A 13 5.28 22.69 36.48
N LYS A 14 4.72 23.02 35.30
CA LYS A 14 4.98 24.26 34.54
C LYS A 14 4.10 24.36 33.28
N LEU A 15 3.88 25.61 32.84
CA LEU A 15 3.39 26.02 31.52
C LEU A 15 1.96 25.61 31.10
N ALA A 16 0.98 25.93 31.96
CA ALA A 16 -0.31 26.39 31.47
C ALA A 16 -0.28 27.92 31.31
N LYS A 17 -0.10 28.43 30.08
CA LYS A 17 -0.36 29.83 29.67
C LYS A 17 -0.24 30.02 28.16
N VAL A 18 -1.37 30.23 27.48
CA VAL A 18 -1.64 31.13 26.32
C VAL A 18 -3.02 30.74 25.77
N VAL A 19 -4.02 31.57 26.03
CA VAL A 19 -5.37 31.55 25.44
C VAL A 19 -5.83 33.02 25.38
N ALA A 20 -6.54 33.39 24.30
CA ALA A 20 -6.88 34.77 23.93
C ALA A 20 -5.65 35.66 23.57
N ASN A 21 -5.66 36.51 22.54
CA ASN A 21 -6.80 37.15 21.89
C ASN A 21 -6.93 36.86 20.38
N SER A 22 -8.17 36.84 19.91
CA SER A 22 -8.54 36.80 18.48
C SER A 22 -9.63 37.85 18.21
N HIS A 23 -9.31 38.94 17.52
CA HIS A 23 -10.29 39.94 17.08
C HIS A 23 -9.82 40.68 15.82
N ALA A 24 -10.82 41.16 15.07
CA ALA A 24 -10.75 41.95 13.83
C ALA A 24 -10.17 41.23 12.59
N SER A 25 -10.63 41.53 11.37
CA SER A 25 -11.99 41.83 10.86
C SER A 25 -11.89 41.92 9.33
N CYS A 26 -12.89 41.44 8.59
CA CYS A 26 -12.88 41.53 7.12
C CYS A 26 -13.21 42.94 6.61
N ARG A 27 -12.55 43.39 5.52
CA ARG A 27 -13.08 44.36 4.53
C ARG A 27 -12.32 44.30 3.20
N LEU A 28 -12.97 44.75 2.12
CA LEU A 28 -12.51 44.69 0.73
C LEU A 28 -12.11 46.07 0.15
N ALA A 29 -11.45 45.99 -1.02
CA ALA A 29 -11.41 46.96 -2.12
C ALA A 29 -10.45 48.17 -2.04
N GLY A 30 -9.84 48.49 -3.20
CA GLY A 30 -8.94 49.65 -3.39
C GLY A 30 -8.06 49.63 -4.66
N HIS A 31 -8.63 49.86 -5.84
CA HIS A 31 -7.93 50.36 -7.06
C HIS A 31 -8.04 51.90 -7.13
N PRO A 32 -7.12 52.69 -7.74
CA PRO A 32 -6.66 52.64 -9.15
C PRO A 32 -5.11 52.61 -9.27
N ALA A 33 -4.36 53.01 -10.31
CA ALA A 33 -4.55 53.54 -11.68
C ALA A 33 -3.43 52.95 -12.59
N LEU A 34 -3.41 52.89 -13.94
CA LEU A 34 -4.00 53.63 -15.07
C LEU A 34 -3.21 54.88 -15.58
N THR A 35 -2.24 54.64 -16.47
CA THR A 35 -1.73 55.59 -17.49
C THR A 35 -1.43 54.85 -18.82
N ARG A 36 -1.12 55.57 -19.92
CA ARG A 36 -1.55 55.20 -21.30
C ARG A 36 -0.67 55.76 -22.44
N ARG A 37 -0.35 54.94 -23.46
CA ARG A 37 0.01 55.22 -24.88
C ARG A 37 0.33 53.85 -25.57
N LEU A 38 -0.03 53.48 -26.81
CA LEU A 38 -0.06 54.11 -28.16
C LEU A 38 1.36 54.45 -28.70
N ALA A 39 1.85 53.99 -29.85
CA ALA A 39 1.44 52.97 -30.85
C ALA A 39 2.73 52.55 -31.66
N SER A 40 2.80 51.95 -32.85
CA SER A 40 1.87 51.44 -33.90
C SER A 40 2.63 50.60 -34.97
N ALA A 41 1.93 49.68 -35.66
CA ALA A 41 2.20 49.12 -37.01
C ALA A 41 3.51 48.32 -37.33
N GLY A 42 3.32 47.11 -37.86
CA GLY A 42 4.34 46.28 -38.54
C GLY A 42 3.69 45.11 -39.31
N ARG A 43 4.20 44.74 -40.49
CA ARG A 43 3.62 43.69 -41.36
C ARG A 43 4.39 42.34 -41.25
N PRO A 44 3.86 41.21 -41.77
CA PRO A 44 4.20 39.88 -41.24
C PRO A 44 5.52 39.31 -41.75
N VAL A 45 6.09 38.40 -40.94
CA VAL A 45 7.16 37.48 -41.34
C VAL A 45 6.59 36.06 -41.30
N CYS A 46 6.81 35.30 -42.38
CA CYS A 46 6.46 33.88 -42.43
C CYS A 46 7.43 33.08 -41.54
N SER A 47 6.93 32.17 -40.71
CA SER A 47 7.75 31.27 -39.90
C SER A 47 7.13 29.87 -39.87
N SER A 48 8.00 28.86 -39.84
CA SER A 48 7.65 27.46 -40.09
C SER A 48 6.88 26.82 -38.92
N HIS A 49 5.95 25.92 -39.27
CA HIS A 49 5.28 25.04 -38.31
C HIS A 49 6.25 24.00 -37.75
N LEU A 50 7.07 24.38 -36.75
CA LEU A 50 7.65 23.42 -35.83
C LEU A 50 6.55 22.93 -34.88
N PHE A 51 6.19 21.65 -35.00
CA PHE A 51 5.27 21.00 -34.06
C PHE A 51 5.88 21.01 -32.65
N HIS A 52 5.36 21.91 -31.80
CA HIS A 52 5.74 21.97 -30.40
C HIS A 52 5.05 20.82 -29.63
N GLY A 53 5.56 19.61 -29.83
CA GLY A 53 5.10 18.42 -29.12
C GLY A 53 5.25 18.63 -27.63
N GLN A 54 4.12 18.68 -26.91
CA GLN A 54 4.11 18.89 -25.47
C GLN A 54 4.77 17.69 -24.78
N THR A 55 6.03 17.85 -24.35
CA THR A 55 6.73 16.90 -23.50
C THR A 55 6.08 16.88 -22.12
N VAL A 56 5.06 16.03 -21.98
CA VAL A 56 4.53 15.63 -20.68
C VAL A 56 5.69 15.10 -19.85
N ARG A 57 5.94 15.72 -18.70
CA ARG A 57 7.08 15.36 -17.84
C ARG A 57 6.85 13.96 -17.27
N ALA A 58 7.53 12.97 -17.84
CA ALA A 58 7.56 11.61 -17.31
C ALA A 58 8.16 11.58 -15.90
N PHE A 59 7.85 10.54 -15.13
CA PHE A 59 8.15 10.46 -13.70
C PHE A 59 9.63 10.34 -13.31
N SER A 60 10.53 10.29 -14.28
CA SER A 60 11.96 10.23 -14.05
C SER A 60 12.73 11.29 -14.85
N THR A 61 13.44 12.14 -14.10
CA THR A 61 14.58 12.94 -14.60
C THR A 61 15.87 12.50 -13.90
N THR A 62 15.93 11.25 -13.42
CA THR A 62 17.04 10.71 -12.65
C THR A 62 17.38 9.32 -13.19
N PRO A 63 18.62 9.06 -13.65
CA PRO A 63 19.03 7.71 -14.01
C PRO A 63 18.76 6.76 -12.84
N VAL A 64 18.19 5.58 -13.09
CA VAL A 64 18.02 4.56 -12.05
C VAL A 64 19.41 4.21 -11.54
N SER A 65 19.71 4.61 -10.31
CA SER A 65 21.00 4.39 -9.68
C SER A 65 21.28 2.89 -9.57
N GLN A 66 22.56 2.53 -9.58
CA GLN A 66 23.00 1.13 -9.54
C GLN A 66 22.40 0.41 -8.32
N LEU A 67 22.11 -0.89 -8.48
CA LEU A 67 21.71 -1.77 -7.37
C LEU A 67 22.75 -1.66 -6.24
N ARG A 68 22.37 -0.96 -5.18
CA ARG A 68 23.03 -0.92 -3.89
C ARG A 68 21.96 -1.24 -2.87
N ASP A 69 22.29 -2.09 -1.90
CA ASP A 69 21.47 -2.22 -0.71
C ASP A 69 21.32 -0.82 -0.08
N PHE A 70 20.07 -0.33 -0.07
CA PHE A 70 19.72 0.98 0.44
C PHE A 70 19.64 0.99 1.98
N PHE A 71 19.58 -0.19 2.60
CA PHE A 71 19.53 -0.38 4.05
C PHE A 71 20.69 -1.27 4.54
N PRO A 72 21.96 -0.92 4.23
CA PRO A 72 23.11 -1.75 4.55
C PRO A 72 23.14 -2.05 6.06
N ALA A 73 23.20 -3.33 6.41
CA ALA A 73 23.18 -3.79 7.78
C ALA A 73 24.34 -3.14 8.58
N LYS A 74 24.00 -2.16 9.41
CA LYS A 74 24.97 -1.47 10.26
C LYS A 74 25.44 -2.40 11.35
N ASP A 75 26.63 -2.95 11.20
CA ASP A 75 27.27 -3.74 12.24
C ASP A 75 27.42 -2.92 13.53
N THR A 76 27.23 -3.57 14.67
CA THR A 76 27.30 -2.94 15.99
C THR A 76 28.08 -3.84 16.95
N PRO A 77 28.82 -3.28 17.94
CA PRO A 77 29.68 -4.09 18.81
C PRO A 77 28.98 -5.20 19.63
N HIS A 78 27.64 -5.18 19.71
CA HIS A 78 26.86 -6.04 20.62
C HIS A 78 25.60 -6.66 19.98
N ILE A 79 25.02 -6.09 18.93
CA ILE A 79 23.77 -6.56 18.32
C ILE A 79 24.06 -7.05 16.91
N LYS A 80 24.07 -8.39 16.73
CA LYS A 80 24.31 -9.07 15.45
C LYS A 80 23.07 -9.15 14.56
N LYS A 81 21.88 -9.35 15.13
CA LYS A 81 20.60 -9.39 14.43
C LYS A 81 19.44 -9.10 15.39
N THR A 82 18.47 -8.32 14.95
CA THR A 82 17.16 -8.17 15.59
C THR A 82 16.17 -9.12 14.91
N PRO A 83 15.38 -9.92 15.63
CA PRO A 83 14.32 -10.73 15.02
C PRO A 83 13.19 -9.83 14.48
N PRO A 84 12.44 -10.28 13.45
CA PRO A 84 11.22 -9.59 13.04
C PRO A 84 10.16 -9.66 14.15
N ALA A 85 9.33 -8.63 14.27
CA ALA A 85 8.24 -8.60 15.25
C ALA A 85 7.12 -9.59 14.87
N TRP A 86 6.79 -9.65 13.59
CA TRP A 86 5.96 -10.69 12.98
C TRP A 86 6.82 -11.51 12.01
N PRO A 87 7.22 -12.74 12.38
CA PRO A 87 7.94 -13.63 11.48
C PRO A 87 6.98 -14.19 10.42
N HIS A 88 7.37 -14.16 9.14
CA HIS A 88 6.51 -14.67 8.05
C HIS A 88 6.06 -16.13 8.29
N PRO A 89 4.77 -16.47 8.10
CA PRO A 89 4.24 -17.81 8.36
C PRO A 89 4.77 -18.86 7.38
N GLY A 90 5.15 -18.45 6.16
CA GLY A 90 5.52 -19.31 5.04
C GLY A 90 4.34 -19.69 4.15
N PHE A 91 4.66 -20.19 2.96
CA PHE A 91 3.72 -20.80 2.01
C PHE A 91 4.34 -22.07 1.43
N THR A 92 3.53 -23.04 1.02
CA THR A 92 4.00 -24.15 0.18
C THR A 92 4.08 -23.72 -1.29
N ILE A 93 4.88 -24.44 -2.10
CA ILE A 93 5.04 -24.12 -3.52
C ILE A 93 3.71 -24.25 -4.28
N GLU A 94 2.87 -25.19 -3.87
CA GLU A 94 1.52 -25.40 -4.40
C GLU A 94 0.61 -24.19 -4.11
N GLU A 95 0.69 -23.61 -2.92
CA GLU A 95 -0.06 -22.39 -2.57
C GLU A 95 0.39 -21.20 -3.42
N LEU A 96 1.72 -20.98 -3.53
CA LEU A 96 2.28 -19.92 -4.37
C LEU A 96 1.85 -20.03 -5.84
N GLN A 97 1.69 -21.24 -6.35
CA GLN A 97 1.23 -21.52 -7.72
C GLN A 97 -0.29 -21.35 -7.90
N GLN A 98 -1.11 -21.76 -6.92
CA GLN A 98 -2.57 -21.70 -6.98
C GLN A 98 -3.13 -20.27 -6.93
N VAL A 99 -2.36 -19.28 -6.45
CA VAL A 99 -2.79 -17.89 -6.42
C VAL A 99 -3.07 -17.35 -7.82
N THR A 100 -4.30 -16.87 -8.02
CA THR A 100 -4.78 -16.28 -9.28
C THR A 100 -5.48 -14.93 -9.05
N PRO A 101 -5.45 -14.03 -10.06
CA PRO A 101 -6.35 -12.87 -10.12
C PRO A 101 -7.80 -13.32 -10.17
N SER A 102 -8.65 -12.67 -9.37
CA SER A 102 -10.08 -12.94 -9.26
C SER A 102 -10.78 -11.72 -8.66
N HIS A 103 -12.11 -11.67 -8.69
CA HIS A 103 -12.90 -10.50 -8.29
C HIS A 103 -14.17 -10.90 -7.54
N ARG A 104 -14.38 -10.39 -6.32
CA ARG A 104 -15.64 -10.52 -5.56
C ARG A 104 -16.70 -9.54 -6.11
N PRO A 105 -17.81 -10.01 -6.69
CA PRO A 105 -18.86 -9.13 -7.17
C PRO A 105 -19.42 -8.25 -6.03
N PRO A 106 -19.52 -6.92 -6.18
CA PRO A 106 -20.05 -6.03 -5.13
C PRO A 106 -21.51 -6.36 -4.78
N ARG A 107 -21.80 -6.74 -3.53
CA ARG A 107 -23.13 -7.24 -3.12
C ARG A 107 -24.04 -6.18 -2.48
N GLY A 108 -23.67 -4.90 -2.55
CA GLY A 108 -24.46 -3.76 -2.05
C GLY A 108 -23.79 -2.42 -2.29
N PHE A 109 -24.44 -1.31 -1.89
CA PHE A 109 -23.91 0.04 -2.14
C PHE A 109 -22.54 0.31 -1.48
N GLY A 110 -22.30 -0.22 -0.27
CA GLY A 110 -21.01 -0.09 0.40
C GLY A 110 -19.88 -0.78 -0.35
N ASP A 111 -20.11 -2.03 -0.80
CA ASP A 111 -19.16 -2.76 -1.65
C ASP A 111 -18.93 -2.04 -2.99
N TRP A 112 -20.00 -1.56 -3.63
CA TRP A 112 -19.93 -0.85 -4.89
C TRP A 112 -19.12 0.45 -4.77
N ALA A 113 -19.34 1.22 -3.70
CA ALA A 113 -18.59 2.44 -3.43
C ALA A 113 -17.10 2.15 -3.19
N ALA A 114 -16.79 1.14 -2.36
CA ALA A 114 -15.42 0.68 -2.13
C ALA A 114 -14.71 0.31 -3.44
N TRP A 115 -15.34 -0.55 -4.26
CA TRP A 115 -14.82 -0.95 -5.57
C TRP A 115 -14.63 0.24 -6.52
N LYS A 116 -15.60 1.17 -6.59
CA LYS A 116 -15.47 2.37 -7.44
C LYS A 116 -14.35 3.31 -6.99
N ILE A 117 -14.09 3.44 -5.69
CA ILE A 117 -12.96 4.22 -5.18
C ILE A 117 -11.64 3.56 -5.57
N VAL A 118 -11.50 2.23 -5.45
CA VAL A 118 -10.31 1.50 -5.92
C VAL A 118 -10.11 1.69 -7.43
N ARG A 119 -11.14 1.47 -8.25
CA ARG A 119 -11.02 1.63 -9.71
C ARG A 119 -10.70 3.07 -10.13
N LEU A 120 -11.12 4.07 -9.37
CA LEU A 120 -10.78 5.48 -9.57
C LEU A 120 -9.34 5.78 -9.14
N ALA A 121 -8.89 5.25 -7.99
CA ALA A 121 -7.51 5.36 -7.52
C ALA A 121 -6.54 4.70 -8.50
N ARG A 122 -6.87 3.51 -9.02
CA ARG A 122 -6.13 2.82 -10.07
C ARG A 122 -5.96 3.68 -11.33
N TYR A 123 -7.04 4.29 -11.82
CA TYR A 123 -6.99 5.20 -12.96
C TYR A 123 -6.07 6.41 -12.71
N PHE A 124 -6.16 7.04 -11.53
CA PHE A 124 -5.29 8.16 -11.19
C PHE A 124 -3.82 7.76 -11.00
N MET A 125 -3.55 6.59 -10.43
CA MET A 125 -2.20 6.04 -10.28
C MET A 125 -1.57 5.75 -11.65
N ASP A 126 -2.25 4.95 -12.50
CA ASP A 126 -1.74 4.59 -13.82
C ASP A 126 -1.51 5.84 -14.70
N LYS A 127 -2.38 6.85 -14.58
CA LYS A 127 -2.23 8.17 -15.21
C LYS A 127 -1.08 8.98 -14.63
N ALA A 128 -0.86 8.95 -13.32
CA ALA A 128 0.24 9.64 -12.68
C ALA A 128 1.58 9.04 -13.11
N THR A 129 1.76 7.72 -12.99
CA THR A 129 2.99 7.03 -13.40
C THR A 129 3.28 7.09 -14.90
N GLY A 130 2.35 7.58 -15.71
CA GLY A 130 2.52 7.73 -17.16
C GLY A 130 2.45 6.39 -17.90
N MET A 131 1.55 5.49 -17.50
CA MET A 131 1.37 4.20 -18.18
C MET A 131 0.74 4.41 -19.56
N ASP A 132 1.44 3.99 -20.61
CA ASP A 132 0.96 4.06 -22.00
C ASP A 132 -0.37 3.33 -22.19
N ARG A 133 -1.13 3.70 -23.23
CA ARG A 133 -2.38 3.01 -23.58
C ARG A 133 -2.16 1.55 -23.98
N GLU A 134 -1.06 1.27 -24.67
CA GLU A 134 -0.58 -0.07 -25.05
C GLU A 134 -0.15 -0.91 -23.83
N GLN A 135 0.30 -0.23 -22.76
CA GLN A 135 0.67 -0.83 -21.48
C GLN A 135 -0.54 -1.10 -20.57
N GLN A 136 -1.77 -0.77 -20.97
CA GLN A 136 -2.99 -1.07 -20.19
C GLN A 136 -3.57 -2.44 -20.58
N VAL A 137 -4.10 -3.17 -19.60
CA VAL A 137 -4.80 -4.46 -19.83
C VAL A 137 -6.22 -4.27 -20.38
N ASP A 138 -6.88 -5.35 -20.79
CA ASP A 138 -8.26 -5.33 -21.29
C ASP A 138 -9.22 -4.63 -20.29
N LYS A 139 -9.89 -3.59 -20.78
CA LYS A 139 -10.80 -2.73 -20.03
C LYS A 139 -12.13 -3.40 -19.69
N LYS A 140 -12.47 -4.53 -20.33
CA LYS A 140 -13.64 -5.35 -19.96
C LYS A 140 -13.38 -6.19 -18.71
N HIS A 141 -12.13 -6.64 -18.51
CA HIS A 141 -11.73 -7.56 -17.44
C HIS A 141 -10.52 -7.03 -16.65
N PRO A 142 -10.58 -5.80 -16.09
CA PRO A 142 -9.38 -5.07 -15.71
C PRO A 142 -8.74 -5.50 -14.37
N THR A 143 -9.31 -6.49 -13.69
CA THR A 143 -8.78 -7.17 -12.49
C THR A 143 -8.37 -8.63 -12.76
N THR A 144 -8.65 -9.18 -13.94
CA THR A 144 -8.40 -10.60 -14.26
C THR A 144 -7.63 -10.83 -15.57
N SER A 145 -7.74 -9.93 -16.56
CA SER A 145 -6.90 -9.96 -17.76
C SER A 145 -5.51 -9.43 -17.45
N VAL A 146 -4.51 -10.31 -17.50
CA VAL A 146 -3.10 -9.96 -17.24
C VAL A 146 -2.33 -9.49 -18.47
N LYS A 147 -2.85 -9.74 -19.69
CA LYS A 147 -2.16 -9.39 -20.94
C LYS A 147 -2.37 -7.93 -21.32
N ALA A 148 -1.31 -7.31 -21.84
CA ALA A 148 -1.28 -5.98 -22.46
C ALA A 148 -0.56 -6.07 -23.82
N GLU A 149 -0.66 -5.05 -24.65
CA GLU A 149 0.00 -5.00 -25.96
C GLU A 149 1.50 -4.73 -25.85
N LYS A 150 1.91 -4.09 -24.74
CA LYS A 150 3.28 -3.67 -24.45
C LYS A 150 3.62 -3.95 -22.98
N PRO A 151 4.74 -4.63 -22.68
CA PRO A 151 5.18 -4.86 -21.31
C PRO A 151 5.62 -3.55 -20.64
N LEU A 152 5.77 -3.58 -19.32
CA LEU A 152 6.49 -2.55 -18.58
C LEU A 152 8.01 -2.85 -18.61
N THR A 153 8.81 -1.86 -18.22
CA THR A 153 10.24 -2.08 -17.89
C THR A 153 10.41 -2.37 -16.40
N GLU A 154 11.51 -3.00 -15.99
CA GLU A 154 11.80 -3.27 -14.57
C GLU A 154 11.81 -1.97 -13.74
N ALA A 155 12.22 -0.85 -14.35
CA ALA A 155 12.19 0.47 -13.73
C ALA A 155 10.75 0.98 -13.50
N GLN A 156 9.85 0.80 -14.47
CA GLN A 156 8.43 1.15 -14.31
C GLN A 156 7.76 0.25 -13.25
N TRP A 157 8.08 -1.04 -13.23
CA TRP A 157 7.60 -1.96 -12.19
C TRP A 157 8.08 -1.56 -10.79
N LEU A 158 9.37 -1.29 -10.60
CA LEU A 158 9.92 -0.88 -9.30
C LEU A 158 9.34 0.45 -8.81
N VAL A 159 9.17 1.45 -9.69
CA VAL A 159 8.52 2.72 -9.33
C VAL A 159 7.04 2.52 -8.99
N ARG A 160 6.35 1.57 -9.65
CA ARG A 160 4.99 1.18 -9.28
C ARG A 160 4.94 0.59 -7.87
N PHE A 161 5.75 -0.44 -7.60
CA PHE A 161 5.71 -1.14 -6.32
C PHE A 161 6.10 -0.23 -5.15
N VAL A 162 7.24 0.46 -5.25
CA VAL A 162 7.69 1.40 -4.20
C VAL A 162 6.68 2.54 -3.93
N PHE A 163 5.82 2.88 -4.90
CA PHE A 163 4.71 3.81 -4.65
C PHE A 163 3.53 3.15 -3.92
N LEU A 164 3.06 1.99 -4.39
CA LEU A 164 1.89 1.30 -3.83
C LEU A 164 2.18 0.80 -2.40
N GLU A 165 3.30 0.15 -2.18
CA GLU A 165 3.65 -0.48 -0.90
C GLU A 165 3.92 0.57 0.20
N SER A 166 4.24 1.81 -0.21
CA SER A 166 4.32 2.97 0.69
C SER A 166 2.97 3.47 1.21
N ILE A 167 1.87 2.98 0.64
CA ILE A 167 0.48 3.37 0.93
C ILE A 167 -0.31 2.15 1.44
N ALA A 168 -0.05 0.95 0.91
CA ALA A 168 -0.71 -0.30 1.28
C ALA A 168 -0.46 -0.72 2.75
N GLY A 169 0.68 -0.35 3.35
CA GLY A 169 0.91 -0.54 4.79
C GLY A 169 0.04 0.32 5.75
N VAL A 170 -0.79 1.24 5.25
CA VAL A 170 -1.57 2.20 6.05
C VAL A 170 -2.91 1.66 6.61
N PRO A 171 -3.77 0.93 5.86
CA PRO A 171 -5.10 0.53 6.34
C PRO A 171 -5.04 -0.40 7.55
N GLY A 172 -4.17 -1.42 7.52
CA GLY A 172 -3.95 -2.33 8.65
C GLY A 172 -3.51 -1.60 9.92
N MET A 173 -2.58 -0.63 9.81
CA MET A 173 -2.15 0.20 10.93
C MET A 173 -3.31 1.03 11.51
N VAL A 174 -4.11 1.67 10.65
CA VAL A 174 -5.27 2.48 11.07
C VAL A 174 -6.34 1.60 11.74
N GLY A 175 -6.67 0.45 11.16
CA GLY A 175 -7.64 -0.51 11.69
C GLY A 175 -7.17 -1.09 13.03
N GLY A 176 -5.95 -1.63 13.08
CA GLY A 176 -5.32 -2.16 14.30
C GLY A 176 -5.26 -1.13 15.42
N MET A 177 -4.82 0.11 15.14
CA MET A 177 -4.83 1.22 16.11
C MET A 177 -6.24 1.54 16.61
N LEU A 178 -7.23 1.69 15.72
CA LEU A 178 -8.59 2.04 16.11
C LEU A 178 -9.27 0.91 16.91
N ARG A 179 -9.01 -0.35 16.56
CA ARG A 179 -9.47 -1.52 17.33
C ARG A 179 -8.76 -1.64 18.68
N HIS A 180 -7.46 -1.38 18.76
CA HIS A 180 -6.69 -1.32 20.01
C HIS A 180 -7.24 -0.25 20.97
N LEU A 181 -7.44 0.97 20.49
CA LEU A 181 -8.08 2.05 21.26
C LEU A 181 -9.55 1.75 21.60
N SER A 182 -10.20 0.80 20.93
CA SER A 182 -11.56 0.32 21.24
C SER A 182 -11.56 -0.72 22.34
N SER A 183 -10.66 -1.71 22.25
CA SER A 183 -10.37 -2.69 23.30
C SER A 183 -10.08 -2.01 24.65
N LEU A 184 -9.16 -1.02 24.65
CA LEU A 184 -8.81 -0.26 25.85
C LEU A 184 -10.01 0.51 26.43
N ARG A 185 -10.67 1.37 25.64
CA ARG A 185 -11.72 2.27 26.18
C ARG A 185 -13.01 1.57 26.61
N TYR A 186 -13.29 0.38 26.05
CA TYR A 186 -14.43 -0.44 26.45
C TYR A 186 -14.06 -1.58 27.42
N MET A 187 -12.76 -1.76 27.72
CA MET A 187 -12.23 -2.83 28.57
C MET A 187 -12.67 -4.23 28.09
N LYS A 188 -12.61 -4.47 26.77
CA LYS A 188 -13.04 -5.72 26.12
C LYS A 188 -11.91 -6.43 25.40
N ARG A 189 -11.98 -7.76 25.33
CA ARG A 189 -11.18 -8.54 24.39
C ARG A 189 -11.53 -8.14 22.95
N ASP A 190 -10.53 -8.09 22.09
CA ASP A 190 -10.67 -7.80 20.66
C ASP A 190 -10.83 -9.06 19.79
N ASN A 191 -10.47 -10.23 20.33
CA ASN A 191 -10.58 -11.54 19.69
C ASN A 191 -9.72 -11.70 18.41
N GLY A 192 -8.49 -11.17 18.43
CA GLY A 192 -7.44 -11.49 17.44
C GLY A 192 -7.40 -10.62 16.19
N TRP A 193 -8.19 -9.55 16.11
CA TRP A 193 -8.24 -8.66 14.95
C TRP A 193 -7.06 -7.67 14.91
N ILE A 194 -6.68 -7.10 16.06
CA ILE A 194 -5.58 -6.13 16.16
C ILE A 194 -4.27 -6.74 15.67
N GLU A 195 -4.01 -8.01 16.00
CA GLU A 195 -2.77 -8.70 15.68
C GLU A 195 -2.60 -8.86 14.17
N THR A 196 -3.57 -9.47 13.48
CA THR A 196 -3.53 -9.63 12.02
C THR A 196 -3.48 -8.30 11.27
N LEU A 197 -4.15 -7.24 11.73
CA LEU A 197 -4.11 -5.94 11.05
C LEU A 197 -2.77 -5.19 11.24
N LEU A 198 -2.06 -5.44 12.35
CA LEU A 198 -0.70 -4.93 12.54
C LEU A 198 0.36 -5.81 11.85
N GLU A 199 0.11 -7.11 11.73
CA GLU A 199 0.91 -8.06 10.94
C GLU A 199 0.85 -7.75 9.44
N GLU A 200 -0.35 -7.55 8.89
CA GLU A 200 -0.61 -7.05 7.53
C GLU A 200 0.21 -5.78 7.26
N SER A 201 0.03 -4.74 8.09
CA SER A 201 0.80 -3.49 7.99
C SER A 201 2.34 -3.68 8.11
N TYR A 202 2.79 -4.69 8.85
CA TYR A 202 4.22 -5.04 8.93
C TYR A 202 4.71 -5.73 7.65
N ASN A 203 3.92 -6.66 7.11
CA ASN A 203 4.19 -7.42 5.89
C ASN A 203 4.30 -6.49 4.67
N GLU A 204 3.30 -5.63 4.45
CA GLU A 204 3.28 -4.55 3.45
C GLU A 204 4.57 -3.71 3.46
N ARG A 205 5.03 -3.34 4.67
CA ARG A 205 6.27 -2.59 4.84
C ARG A 205 7.51 -3.42 4.49
N MET A 206 7.50 -4.74 4.67
CA MET A 206 8.60 -5.61 4.24
C MET A 206 8.68 -5.73 2.71
N HIS A 207 7.54 -5.62 1.99
CA HIS A 207 7.54 -5.48 0.52
C HIS A 207 8.19 -4.16 0.11
N LEU A 208 7.74 -3.03 0.68
CA LEU A 208 8.32 -1.71 0.42
C LEU A 208 9.83 -1.69 0.63
N LEU A 209 10.30 -2.16 1.79
CA LEU A 209 11.72 -2.20 2.14
C LEU A 209 12.50 -3.09 1.17
N THR A 210 11.93 -4.23 0.76
CA THR A 210 12.51 -5.11 -0.26
C THR A 210 12.70 -4.39 -1.60
N PHE A 211 11.65 -3.76 -2.15
CA PHE A 211 11.76 -3.04 -3.42
C PHE A 211 12.68 -1.82 -3.36
N MET A 212 12.76 -1.14 -2.20
CA MET A 212 13.68 -0.01 -1.99
C MET A 212 15.17 -0.41 -2.03
N THR A 213 15.54 -1.66 -1.74
CA THR A 213 16.93 -2.12 -1.98
C THR A 213 17.28 -2.30 -3.47
N MET A 214 16.27 -2.30 -4.35
CA MET A 214 16.43 -2.43 -5.80
C MET A 214 16.17 -1.12 -6.56
N CYS A 215 15.59 -0.11 -5.91
CA CYS A 215 15.25 1.18 -6.49
C CYS A 215 15.25 2.28 -5.42
N GLU A 216 16.13 3.28 -5.55
CA GLU A 216 16.01 4.48 -4.71
C GLU A 216 14.90 5.41 -5.25
N PRO A 217 13.85 5.73 -4.46
CA PRO A 217 12.83 6.68 -4.88
C PRO A 217 13.40 8.11 -4.92
N GLY A 218 13.23 8.80 -6.06
CA GLY A 218 13.67 10.18 -6.24
C GLY A 218 12.93 11.20 -5.36
N TRP A 219 13.47 12.41 -5.22
CA TRP A 219 12.92 13.47 -4.33
C TRP A 219 11.44 13.79 -4.56
N PHE A 220 10.99 13.81 -5.81
CA PHE A 220 9.60 14.05 -6.20
C PHE A 220 8.68 12.89 -5.77
N MET A 221 9.12 11.65 -5.92
CA MET A 221 8.41 10.46 -5.44
C MET A 221 8.31 10.46 -3.92
N LYS A 222 9.42 10.74 -3.21
CA LYS A 222 9.44 10.92 -1.74
C LYS A 222 8.43 12.00 -1.28
N LEU A 223 8.34 13.13 -1.98
CA LEU A 223 7.33 14.18 -1.70
C LEU A 223 5.89 13.71 -1.97
N MET A 224 5.64 12.98 -3.06
CA MET A 224 4.31 12.43 -3.34
C MET A 224 3.86 11.42 -2.29
N ILE A 225 4.77 10.55 -1.82
CA ILE A 225 4.46 9.54 -0.79
C ILE A 225 4.00 10.24 0.49
N ILE A 226 4.70 11.30 0.93
CA ILE A 226 4.30 12.11 2.09
C ILE A 226 2.90 12.72 1.89
N GLY A 227 2.62 13.30 0.71
CA GLY A 227 1.31 13.87 0.40
C GLY A 227 0.19 12.82 0.33
N ALA A 228 0.46 11.67 -0.30
CA ALA A 228 -0.48 10.56 -0.43
C ALA A 228 -0.80 9.93 0.91
N GLN A 229 0.20 9.59 1.73
CA GLN A 229 0.03 9.12 3.11
C GLN A 229 -0.77 10.13 3.95
N GLY A 230 -0.44 11.43 3.84
CA GLY A 230 -1.13 12.50 4.57
C GLY A 230 -2.63 12.57 4.27
N VAL A 231 -3.05 12.42 3.01
CA VAL A 231 -4.47 12.36 2.63
C VAL A 231 -5.08 11.01 3.03
N PHE A 232 -4.43 9.91 2.65
CA PHE A 232 -4.96 8.55 2.75
C PHE A 232 -5.15 8.09 4.20
N PHE A 233 -4.19 8.34 5.08
CA PHE A 233 -4.28 8.04 6.52
C PHE A 233 -5.50 8.73 7.15
N ASN A 234 -5.66 10.04 6.91
CA ASN A 234 -6.77 10.81 7.48
C ASN A 234 -8.13 10.38 6.90
N SER A 235 -8.20 10.09 5.60
CA SER A 235 -9.41 9.56 4.95
C SER A 235 -9.80 8.18 5.50
N LEU A 236 -8.84 7.26 5.66
CA LEU A 236 -9.07 5.93 6.22
C LEU A 236 -9.44 5.98 7.70
N PHE A 237 -8.81 6.85 8.49
CA PHE A 237 -9.12 7.03 9.91
C PHE A 237 -10.59 7.43 10.11
N VAL A 238 -11.07 8.42 9.34
CA VAL A 238 -12.48 8.84 9.36
C VAL A 238 -13.40 7.73 8.82
N ALA A 239 -13.03 7.09 7.70
CA ALA A 239 -13.85 6.03 7.09
C ALA A 239 -13.99 4.80 8.00
N TYR A 240 -12.94 4.41 8.72
CA TYR A 240 -12.95 3.25 9.62
C TYR A 240 -13.72 3.52 10.93
N LEU A 241 -13.71 4.77 11.41
CA LEU A 241 -14.56 5.21 12.52
C LEU A 241 -16.06 5.13 12.19
N LEU A 242 -16.44 5.39 10.93
CA LEU A 242 -17.84 5.39 10.48
C LEU A 242 -18.31 4.01 10.02
N HIS A 243 -17.54 3.37 9.13
CA HIS A 243 -17.95 2.18 8.37
C HIS A 243 -16.77 1.19 8.18
N PRO A 244 -16.29 0.52 9.25
CA PRO A 244 -15.12 -0.36 9.17
C PRO A 244 -15.29 -1.52 8.17
N LYS A 245 -16.52 -2.06 8.02
CA LYS A 245 -16.85 -3.06 6.99
C LYS A 245 -16.56 -2.57 5.56
N ILE A 246 -16.84 -1.29 5.26
CA ILE A 246 -16.59 -0.70 3.93
C ILE A 246 -15.09 -0.49 3.73
N VAL A 247 -14.33 -0.15 4.79
CA VAL A 247 -12.86 -0.05 4.70
C VAL A 247 -12.23 -1.43 4.46
N HIS A 248 -12.61 -2.47 5.20
CA HIS A 248 -12.14 -3.83 4.92
C HIS A 248 -12.52 -4.28 3.50
N ARG A 249 -13.73 -3.97 3.00
CA ARG A 249 -14.06 -4.26 1.59
C ARG A 249 -13.19 -3.48 0.60
N PHE A 250 -12.88 -2.22 0.90
CA PHE A 250 -12.00 -1.36 0.08
C PHE A 250 -10.58 -1.91 0.01
N VAL A 251 -10.00 -2.35 1.14
CA VAL A 251 -8.70 -3.04 1.22
C VAL A 251 -8.75 -4.34 0.41
N GLY A 252 -9.75 -5.19 0.64
CA GLY A 252 -9.91 -6.41 -0.17
C GLY A 252 -10.00 -6.17 -1.70
N TYR A 253 -10.52 -5.02 -2.14
CA TYR A 253 -10.50 -4.61 -3.55
C TYR A 253 -9.17 -4.00 -4.02
N LEU A 254 -8.37 -3.35 -3.15
CA LEU A 254 -6.99 -2.97 -3.49
C LEU A 254 -6.17 -4.25 -3.75
N GLU A 255 -6.34 -5.26 -2.92
CA GLU A 255 -5.48 -6.44 -2.96
C GLU A 255 -5.87 -7.39 -4.11
N GLU A 256 -7.10 -7.28 -4.65
CA GLU A 256 -7.43 -7.81 -5.99
C GLU A 256 -6.58 -7.15 -7.10
N GLU A 257 -6.40 -5.82 -7.07
CA GLU A 257 -5.53 -5.09 -7.99
C GLU A 257 -4.05 -5.45 -7.76
N ALA A 258 -3.63 -5.73 -6.52
CA ALA A 258 -2.26 -6.13 -6.19
C ALA A 258 -1.95 -7.54 -6.73
N VAL A 259 -2.78 -8.55 -6.42
CA VAL A 259 -2.65 -9.91 -6.99
C VAL A 259 -2.65 -9.89 -8.53
N HIS A 260 -3.49 -9.06 -9.14
CA HIS A 260 -3.49 -8.83 -10.60
C HIS A 260 -2.16 -8.26 -11.09
N THR A 261 -1.69 -7.18 -10.45
CA THR A 261 -0.47 -6.45 -10.79
C THR A 261 0.76 -7.35 -10.71
N TYR A 262 0.90 -8.15 -9.65
CA TYR A 262 2.01 -9.10 -9.50
C TYR A 262 1.89 -10.34 -10.39
N THR A 263 0.69 -10.85 -10.67
CA THR A 263 0.53 -11.94 -11.66
C THR A 263 0.96 -11.48 -13.05
N ARG A 264 0.65 -10.23 -13.43
CA ARG A 264 1.15 -9.66 -14.68
C ARG A 264 2.68 -9.50 -14.66
N ALA A 265 3.28 -9.04 -13.56
CA ALA A 265 4.73 -8.93 -13.46
C ALA A 265 5.43 -10.30 -13.58
N ILE A 266 4.86 -11.37 -12.98
CA ILE A 266 5.32 -12.75 -13.17
C ILE A 266 5.27 -13.15 -14.65
N LEU A 267 4.13 -12.90 -15.33
CA LEU A 267 3.98 -13.22 -16.75
C LEU A 267 5.02 -12.49 -17.61
N GLU A 268 5.29 -11.20 -17.36
CA GLU A 268 6.32 -10.44 -18.10
C GLU A 268 7.76 -10.92 -17.81
N ILE A 269 8.03 -11.56 -16.66
CA ILE A 269 9.31 -12.27 -16.40
C ILE A 269 9.38 -13.58 -17.21
N GLU A 270 8.28 -14.35 -17.25
CA GLU A 270 8.20 -15.66 -17.91
C GLU A 270 8.16 -15.58 -19.44
N GLU A 271 7.50 -14.56 -20.00
CA GLU A 271 7.54 -14.20 -21.42
C GLU A 271 8.89 -13.53 -21.82
N GLY A 272 9.82 -13.36 -20.86
CA GLY A 272 11.19 -12.89 -21.12
C GLY A 272 11.32 -11.39 -21.40
N HIS A 273 10.28 -10.61 -21.12
CA HIS A 273 10.23 -9.17 -21.39
C HIS A 273 11.05 -8.32 -20.40
N LEU A 274 11.48 -8.90 -19.28
CA LEU A 274 12.19 -8.24 -18.18
C LEU A 274 13.62 -8.83 -18.02
N PRO A 275 14.54 -8.56 -18.97
CA PRO A 275 15.79 -9.29 -19.12
C PRO A 275 16.76 -9.17 -17.93
N LYS A 276 16.63 -8.14 -17.09
CA LYS A 276 17.40 -8.04 -15.83
C LYS A 276 16.91 -9.03 -14.78
N TRP A 277 15.62 -9.33 -14.76
CA TRP A 277 14.96 -10.21 -13.80
C TRP A 277 14.90 -11.68 -14.26
N SER A 278 14.86 -11.90 -15.57
CA SER A 278 14.99 -13.24 -16.18
C SER A 278 16.45 -13.75 -16.27
N ASN A 279 17.44 -12.95 -15.83
CA ASN A 279 18.85 -13.34 -15.84
C ASN A 279 19.19 -14.29 -14.68
N PRO A 280 19.76 -15.49 -14.91
CA PRO A 280 20.07 -16.46 -13.85
C PRO A 280 21.13 -16.00 -12.84
N ASN A 281 21.91 -14.96 -13.18
CA ASN A 281 22.87 -14.31 -12.29
C ASN A 281 22.24 -13.20 -11.44
N PHE A 282 20.97 -12.85 -11.67
CA PHE A 282 20.25 -11.93 -10.78
C PHE A 282 20.11 -12.56 -9.39
N ARG A 283 20.24 -11.72 -8.36
CA ARG A 283 20.04 -12.09 -6.96
C ARG A 283 19.05 -11.12 -6.36
N ILE A 284 18.02 -11.68 -5.74
CA ILE A 284 17.04 -10.94 -4.94
C ILE A 284 17.68 -10.43 -3.64
N PRO A 285 17.10 -9.41 -2.98
CA PRO A 285 17.66 -8.84 -1.75
C PRO A 285 17.69 -9.82 -0.57
N ASP A 286 18.76 -9.76 0.24
CA ASP A 286 18.90 -10.61 1.45
C ASP A 286 17.81 -10.37 2.49
N ILE A 287 17.21 -9.17 2.53
CA ILE A 287 16.04 -8.85 3.37
C ILE A 287 14.84 -9.74 3.02
N ALA A 288 14.64 -10.01 1.72
CA ALA A 288 13.55 -10.86 1.23
C ALA A 288 13.80 -12.34 1.59
N VAL A 289 15.00 -12.84 1.26
CA VAL A 289 15.43 -14.21 1.59
C VAL A 289 15.26 -14.50 3.08
N GLN A 290 15.60 -13.54 3.94
CA GLN A 290 15.48 -13.68 5.40
C GLN A 290 14.06 -13.51 5.94
N TYR A 291 13.17 -12.77 5.26
CA TYR A 291 11.79 -12.58 5.71
C TYR A 291 10.90 -13.75 5.30
N TRP A 292 10.81 -14.04 3.99
CA TRP A 292 10.03 -15.16 3.44
C TRP A 292 10.71 -16.54 3.59
N ARG A 293 11.93 -16.58 4.14
CA ARG A 293 12.74 -17.80 4.40
C ARG A 293 13.01 -18.62 3.13
N MET A 294 13.27 -17.93 2.02
CA MET A 294 13.31 -18.52 0.68
C MET A 294 14.45 -19.54 0.55
N PRO A 295 14.18 -20.80 0.13
CA PRO A 295 15.20 -21.83 -0.04
C PRO A 295 16.15 -21.49 -1.20
N GLU A 296 17.31 -22.13 -1.29
CA GLU A 296 18.45 -21.69 -2.11
C GLU A 296 18.13 -21.71 -3.61
N GLU A 297 17.34 -22.70 -4.02
CA GLU A 297 16.85 -22.98 -5.36
C GLU A 297 15.75 -22.02 -5.84
N HIS A 298 15.03 -21.37 -4.93
CA HIS A 298 13.91 -20.45 -5.22
C HIS A 298 14.26 -19.00 -4.83
N ARG A 299 15.36 -18.47 -5.38
CA ARG A 299 15.83 -17.09 -5.14
C ARG A 299 15.90 -16.23 -6.41
N THR A 300 15.04 -16.49 -7.39
CA THR A 300 14.87 -15.63 -8.56
C THR A 300 13.92 -14.46 -8.25
N MET A 301 13.89 -13.44 -9.11
CA MET A 301 12.88 -12.38 -9.01
C MET A 301 11.46 -12.93 -9.13
N LYS A 302 11.24 -13.99 -9.93
CA LYS A 302 9.92 -14.61 -10.07
C LYS A 302 9.45 -15.20 -8.74
N ASP A 303 10.31 -15.96 -8.06
CA ASP A 303 9.97 -16.56 -6.77
C ASP A 303 9.59 -15.48 -5.75
N LEU A 304 10.36 -14.38 -5.70
CA LEU A 304 10.06 -13.23 -4.82
C LEU A 304 8.68 -12.62 -5.10
N ILE A 305 8.35 -12.36 -6.37
CA ILE A 305 7.03 -11.82 -6.73
C ILE A 305 5.92 -12.86 -6.47
N MET A 306 6.19 -14.17 -6.55
CA MET A 306 5.23 -15.20 -6.17
C MET A 306 4.93 -15.21 -4.67
N TYR A 307 5.93 -15.04 -3.80
CA TYR A 307 5.74 -14.89 -2.35
C TYR A 307 4.94 -13.63 -2.01
N ILE A 308 5.34 -12.48 -2.54
CA ILE A 308 4.64 -11.20 -2.36
C ILE A 308 3.18 -11.30 -2.81
N ARG A 309 2.92 -11.88 -4.00
CA ARG A 309 1.57 -12.11 -4.52
C ARG A 309 0.71 -13.01 -3.62
N ALA A 310 1.32 -13.94 -2.87
CA ALA A 310 0.62 -14.82 -1.94
C ALA A 310 0.29 -14.11 -0.61
N ASP A 311 1.10 -13.13 -0.20
CA ASP A 311 0.73 -12.19 0.86
C ASP A 311 -0.49 -11.35 0.42
N GLU A 312 -0.47 -10.74 -0.78
CA GLU A 312 -1.63 -9.99 -1.32
C GLU A 312 -2.90 -10.85 -1.37
N ALA A 313 -2.78 -12.09 -1.84
CA ALA A 313 -3.90 -13.01 -1.92
C ALA A 313 -4.46 -13.35 -0.54
N SER A 314 -3.61 -13.35 0.49
CA SER A 314 -3.99 -13.51 1.89
C SER A 314 -4.65 -12.24 2.42
N HIS A 315 -4.06 -11.05 2.24
CA HIS A 315 -4.64 -9.76 2.65
C HIS A 315 -6.02 -9.53 2.02
N ARG A 316 -6.19 -9.84 0.73
CA ARG A 316 -7.47 -9.90 0.00
C ARG A 316 -8.49 -10.81 0.69
N GLY A 317 -8.12 -12.08 0.92
CA GLY A 317 -9.02 -13.07 1.51
C GLY A 317 -9.40 -12.75 2.96
N VAL A 318 -8.45 -12.23 3.75
CA VAL A 318 -8.67 -11.73 5.11
C VAL A 318 -9.65 -10.56 5.06
N ASN A 319 -9.32 -9.47 4.37
CA ASN A 319 -10.12 -8.25 4.39
C ASN A 319 -11.52 -8.42 3.80
N HIS A 320 -11.69 -9.23 2.75
CA HIS A 320 -13.03 -9.57 2.27
C HIS A 320 -13.86 -10.36 3.30
N THR A 321 -13.23 -11.24 4.09
CA THR A 321 -13.88 -11.95 5.20
C THR A 321 -14.21 -11.01 6.35
N LEU A 322 -13.27 -10.17 6.79
CA LEU A 322 -13.46 -9.18 7.88
C LEU A 322 -14.56 -8.15 7.55
N GLY A 323 -14.79 -7.85 6.27
CA GLY A 323 -15.94 -7.08 5.80
C GLY A 323 -17.29 -7.78 6.04
N ASN A 324 -17.34 -9.11 6.00
CA ASN A 324 -18.55 -9.92 6.21
C ASN A 324 -18.89 -10.08 7.71
N LEU A 325 -17.90 -10.23 8.59
CA LEU A 325 -18.08 -10.48 10.04
C LEU A 325 -18.76 -9.34 10.83
N ASN A 326 -19.35 -9.66 11.99
CA ASN A 326 -19.75 -8.70 13.01
C ASN A 326 -18.53 -8.21 13.81
N GLN A 327 -18.02 -7.06 13.39
CA GLN A 327 -16.91 -6.29 13.96
C GLN A 327 -16.88 -6.15 15.50
N LYS A 328 -17.99 -6.34 16.21
CA LYS A 328 -18.11 -6.19 17.68
C LYS A 328 -18.09 -7.50 18.47
N GLU A 329 -18.36 -8.64 17.82
CA GLU A 329 -18.73 -9.90 18.48
C GLU A 329 -17.90 -11.07 17.94
N ASP A 330 -17.70 -11.14 16.63
CA ASP A 330 -17.07 -12.28 15.98
C ASP A 330 -15.56 -12.31 16.25
N PRO A 331 -14.97 -13.48 16.59
CA PRO A 331 -13.53 -13.65 16.60
C PRO A 331 -12.94 -13.53 15.19
N ASN A 332 -11.65 -13.20 15.11
CA ASN A 332 -10.89 -13.32 13.86
C ASN A 332 -10.63 -14.82 13.58
N PRO A 333 -11.18 -15.40 12.50
CA PRO A 333 -11.03 -16.84 12.23
C PRO A 333 -9.60 -17.24 11.87
N PHE A 334 -8.77 -16.33 11.36
CA PHE A 334 -7.44 -16.65 10.85
C PHE A 334 -6.38 -16.87 11.95
N VAL A 335 -6.68 -16.47 13.19
CA VAL A 335 -5.84 -16.71 14.39
C VAL A 335 -6.58 -17.50 15.48
N SER A 336 -7.73 -18.10 15.14
CA SER A 336 -8.55 -18.88 16.07
C SER A 336 -8.34 -20.38 15.88
N THR A 337 -8.32 -21.13 16.98
CA THR A 337 -8.35 -22.59 16.94
C THR A 337 -9.78 -23.11 16.76
N PHE A 338 -9.99 -23.94 15.75
CA PHE A 338 -11.25 -24.63 15.52
C PHE A 338 -11.26 -26.00 16.22
N LYS A 339 -12.45 -26.54 16.46
CA LYS A 339 -12.63 -27.86 17.12
C LYS A 339 -12.52 -29.02 16.13
N ASP A 340 -13.17 -28.87 14.98
CA ASP A 340 -13.52 -29.98 14.08
C ASP A 340 -12.95 -29.81 12.66
N ARG A 341 -12.03 -28.84 12.47
CA ARG A 341 -11.40 -28.50 11.18
C ARG A 341 -10.10 -27.70 11.38
N ASP A 342 -9.35 -27.53 10.30
CA ASP A 342 -8.20 -26.62 10.22
C ASP A 342 -8.60 -25.12 10.13
N VAL A 343 -7.61 -24.25 10.32
CA VAL A 343 -7.75 -22.79 10.14
C VAL A 343 -8.02 -22.46 8.65
N PRO A 344 -9.01 -21.60 8.31
CA PRO A 344 -9.28 -21.19 6.94
C PRO A 344 -8.07 -20.53 6.26
N LYS A 345 -7.77 -20.90 5.02
CA LYS A 345 -6.64 -20.35 4.23
C LYS A 345 -7.11 -19.18 3.36
N PRO A 346 -6.88 -17.90 3.76
CA PRO A 346 -7.41 -16.75 3.02
C PRO A 346 -6.85 -16.63 1.60
N CYS A 347 -5.57 -16.96 1.43
CA CYS A 347 -4.84 -16.96 0.15
C CYS A 347 -5.61 -17.66 -1.00
N LEU A 348 -6.22 -18.80 -0.68
CA LEU A 348 -6.89 -19.70 -1.62
C LEU A 348 -8.41 -19.43 -1.77
N LYS A 349 -8.97 -18.44 -1.07
CA LYS A 349 -10.39 -18.05 -1.14
C LYS A 349 -10.49 -16.58 -1.59
N PRO A 350 -10.43 -16.29 -2.91
CA PRO A 350 -10.31 -14.92 -3.41
C PRO A 350 -11.47 -13.99 -3.03
N GLU A 351 -12.69 -14.51 -2.92
CA GLU A 351 -13.85 -13.73 -2.48
C GLU A 351 -13.86 -13.47 -0.96
N GLY A 352 -12.91 -14.00 -0.19
CA GLY A 352 -13.05 -14.19 1.25
C GLY A 352 -14.15 -15.20 1.60
N TYR A 353 -14.29 -15.49 2.90
CA TYR A 353 -15.31 -16.38 3.44
C TYR A 353 -16.54 -15.58 3.89
N GLU A 354 -17.74 -16.12 3.68
CA GLU A 354 -18.94 -15.57 4.32
C GLU A 354 -18.93 -15.87 5.82
N ARG A 355 -19.72 -15.14 6.61
CA ARG A 355 -19.69 -15.24 8.10
C ARG A 355 -20.05 -16.66 8.56
N GLU A 356 -21.01 -17.26 7.89
CA GLU A 356 -21.56 -18.59 8.13
C GLU A 356 -20.59 -19.72 7.72
N GLU A 357 -19.52 -19.41 6.98
CA GLU A 357 -18.44 -20.37 6.72
C GLU A 357 -17.43 -20.43 7.88
N VAL A 358 -17.31 -19.38 8.70
CA VAL A 358 -16.18 -19.20 9.64
C VAL A 358 -16.55 -19.04 11.12
N ILE A 359 -17.80 -18.69 11.45
CA ILE A 359 -18.30 -18.52 12.83
C ILE A 359 -19.31 -19.63 13.19
#